data_AF-A0A0G3XT15-F1
#
_entry.id   AF-A0A0G3XT15-F1
#
_cell.length_a   1.000
_cell.length_b   1.000
_cell.length_c   1.000
_cell.angle_alpha   90.00
_cell.angle_beta   90.00
_cell.angle_gamma   90.00
#
_symmetry.space_group_name_H-M   'P 1'
#
loop_
_entity.id
_entity.type
_entity.pdbx_description
1 polymer ?
#
loop_
_entity_poly.entity_id
_entity_poly.type
_entity_poly.pdbx_seq_one_letter_code
_entity_poly.pdbx_strand_id
1 'polypeptide(L)'
;FLDNLKHTYTQEKLFQQLIKIISLSFENQDPYHKNLYYQEIFDKLRNFISSILHKNDKTLFNLNQMVSLHPEFFESDEQAKQKIQEEYYRLSETFKGLNQATKGFKKGQIITIGGYTGLGKTTFVYNLLLDIAKTKHQETHHHPHLLVFSYEMTMEENLSRLLAHQTQIPLDVILNKNLEDSNITAHTYMERMNNGKKFFSQLNLSKSHDQVKKIDYIIDLVYRFSLEQKVEIIVIDHLQITKASNHLENDRLAIDEIMTKLKQLAMELNIVIIILSQFSRDTYSHYQGK
;
A
#
# COMPACT_ATOMS: atom_id res chain seq x y z
N PHE A 1 26.44 -19.58 9.70
CA PHE A 1 26.34 -18.74 10.91
C PHE A 1 27.10 -17.41 10.74
N LEU A 2 28.34 -17.44 10.22
CA LEU A 2 29.17 -16.25 9.98
C LEU A 2 28.64 -15.27 8.91
N ASP A 3 27.85 -15.73 7.92
CA ASP A 3 27.32 -14.87 6.86
C ASP A 3 26.23 -13.85 7.30
N ASN A 4 25.71 -13.98 8.53
CA ASN A 4 24.66 -13.10 9.07
C ASN A 4 25.20 -11.91 9.89
N LEU A 5 26.52 -11.74 10.01
CA LEU A 5 27.15 -10.72 10.84
C LEU A 5 27.38 -9.37 10.14
N LYS A 6 26.46 -8.95 9.27
CA LYS A 6 26.66 -7.84 8.32
C LYS A 6 26.39 -6.43 8.86
N HIS A 7 25.92 -6.28 10.11
CA HIS A 7 25.64 -4.97 10.68
C HIS A 7 26.58 -4.62 11.83
N THR A 8 27.02 -3.36 11.88
CA THR A 8 27.97 -2.82 12.88
C THR A 8 27.50 -3.08 14.31
N TYR A 9 26.21 -2.90 14.59
CA TYR A 9 25.61 -3.20 15.89
C TYR A 9 25.67 -4.69 16.26
N THR A 10 25.44 -5.57 15.28
CA THR A 10 25.51 -7.02 15.47
C THR A 10 26.96 -7.47 15.65
N GLN A 11 27.90 -6.89 14.92
CA GLN A 11 29.34 -7.13 15.06
C GLN A 11 29.85 -6.69 16.43
N GLU A 12 29.44 -5.52 16.92
CA GLU A 12 29.80 -5.01 18.24
C GLU A 12 29.22 -5.89 19.36
N LYS A 13 27.96 -6.34 19.21
CA LYS A 13 27.32 -7.25 20.15
C LYS A 13 27.98 -8.64 20.16
N LEU A 14 28.38 -9.14 18.99
CA LEU A 14 29.07 -10.42 18.87
C LEU A 14 30.52 -10.34 19.39
N PHE A 15 31.18 -9.20 19.19
CA PHE A 15 32.47 -8.89 19.79
C PHE A 15 32.40 -8.86 21.32
N GLN A 16 31.38 -8.21 21.89
CA GLN A 16 31.12 -8.21 23.34
C GLN A 16 30.87 -9.63 23.88
N GLN A 17 30.11 -10.46 23.15
CA GLN A 17 29.89 -11.86 23.54
C GLN A 17 31.17 -12.71 23.43
N LEU A 18 31.96 -12.53 22.37
CA LEU A 18 33.24 -13.22 22.19
C LEU A 18 34.23 -12.84 23.28
N ILE A 19 34.35 -11.55 23.63
CA ILE A 19 35.17 -11.11 24.77
C ILE A 19 34.74 -11.80 26.05
N LYS A 20 33.42 -11.86 26.32
CA LYS A 20 32.88 -12.49 27.52
C LYS A 20 33.19 -13.99 27.59
N ILE A 21 33.15 -14.69 26.45
CA ILE A 21 33.49 -16.13 26.37
C ILE A 21 34.99 -16.32 26.54
N ILE A 22 35.81 -15.55 25.83
CA ILE A 22 37.26 -15.63 25.84
C ILE A 22 37.81 -15.25 27.22
N SER A 23 37.21 -14.26 27.91
CA SER A 23 37.65 -13.83 29.24
C SER A 23 37.53 -14.94 30.28
N LEU A 24 36.48 -15.76 30.19
CA LEU A 24 36.25 -16.90 31.09
C LEU A 24 37.31 -17.99 30.91
N SER A 25 37.82 -18.18 29.69
CA SER A 25 38.85 -19.17 29.35
C SER A 25 40.20 -18.93 30.02
N PHE A 26 40.45 -17.71 30.51
CA PHE A 26 41.73 -17.26 31.06
C PHE A 26 41.64 -16.86 32.54
N GLU A 27 40.58 -17.23 33.26
CA GLU A 27 40.39 -16.87 34.68
C GLU A 27 41.51 -17.39 35.61
N ASN A 28 42.22 -18.45 35.22
CA ASN A 28 43.24 -19.14 36.05
C ASN A 28 44.69 -19.03 35.54
N GLN A 29 45.01 -18.08 34.66
CA GLN A 29 46.39 -17.88 34.16
C GLN A 29 47.11 -16.70 34.81
N ASP A 30 48.45 -16.76 34.84
CA ASP A 30 49.34 -15.74 35.41
C ASP A 30 48.99 -14.34 34.85
N PRO A 31 48.74 -13.33 35.71
CA PRO A 31 48.26 -12.01 35.31
C PRO A 31 49.17 -11.29 34.29
N TYR A 32 50.47 -11.58 34.28
CA TYR A 32 51.39 -11.00 33.29
C TYR A 32 51.21 -11.59 31.89
N HIS A 33 51.04 -12.91 31.79
CA HIS A 33 50.77 -13.56 30.50
C HIS A 33 49.34 -13.26 30.01
N LYS A 34 48.39 -13.17 30.94
CA LYS A 34 46.98 -12.86 30.66
C LYS A 34 46.81 -11.58 29.85
N ASN A 35 47.52 -10.51 30.21
CA ASN A 35 47.45 -9.22 29.48
C ASN A 35 48.05 -9.28 28.07
N LEU A 36 49.15 -10.00 27.88
CA LEU A 36 49.80 -10.14 26.57
C LEU A 36 48.91 -10.95 25.60
N TYR A 37 48.33 -12.06 26.09
CA TYR A 37 47.40 -12.88 25.32
C TYR A 37 46.10 -12.13 24.98
N TYR A 38 45.56 -11.31 25.91
CA TYR A 38 44.40 -10.48 25.60
C TYR A 38 44.69 -9.51 24.47
N GLN A 39 45.81 -8.77 24.52
CA GLN A 39 46.16 -7.82 23.46
C GLN A 39 46.32 -8.51 22.10
N GLU A 40 47.02 -9.66 22.06
CA GLU A 40 47.24 -10.37 20.80
C GLU A 40 45.96 -10.94 20.19
N ILE A 41 45.05 -11.46 21.04
CA ILE A 41 43.73 -11.93 20.61
C ILE A 41 42.86 -10.75 20.17
N PHE A 42 42.92 -9.61 20.88
CA PHE A 42 42.21 -8.39 20.51
C PHE A 42 42.64 -7.87 19.15
N ASP A 43 43.94 -7.81 18.89
CA ASP A 43 44.46 -7.33 17.62
C ASP A 43 44.11 -8.28 16.48
N LYS A 44 44.21 -9.60 16.69
CA LYS A 44 43.78 -10.61 15.71
C LYS A 44 42.28 -10.52 15.41
N LEU A 45 41.43 -10.35 16.43
CA LEU A 45 39.98 -10.19 16.24
C LEU A 45 39.62 -8.88 15.58
N ARG A 46 40.24 -7.76 15.98
CA ARG A 46 40.06 -6.45 15.36
C ARG A 46 40.45 -6.49 13.88
N ASN A 47 41.60 -7.11 13.56
CA ASN A 47 42.06 -7.29 12.19
C ASN A 47 41.15 -8.22 11.38
N PHE A 48 40.61 -9.28 12.01
CA PHE A 48 39.64 -10.15 11.36
C PHE A 48 38.34 -9.39 11.04
N ILE A 49 37.78 -8.65 12.01
CA ILE A 49 36.56 -7.85 11.81
C ILE A 49 36.78 -6.75 10.77
N SER A 50 37.92 -6.06 10.79
CA SER A 50 38.25 -5.05 9.77
C SER A 50 38.47 -5.66 8.38
N SER A 51 38.91 -6.92 8.31
CA SER A 51 39.04 -7.67 7.05
C SER A 51 37.70 -8.19 6.51
N ILE A 52 36.64 -8.23 7.33
CA ILE A 52 35.26 -8.39 6.85
C ILE A 52 34.87 -7.07 6.21
N LEU A 53 35.37 -6.86 4.99
CA LEU A 53 34.92 -5.78 4.11
C LEU A 53 33.39 -5.76 4.13
N HIS A 54 32.82 -4.59 4.46
CA HIS A 54 31.43 -4.28 4.14
C HIS A 54 31.27 -4.56 2.64
N LYS A 55 30.78 -5.74 2.25
CA LYS A 55 30.20 -5.92 0.92
C LYS A 55 29.13 -4.85 0.85
N ASN A 56 29.36 -3.81 0.03
CA ASN A 56 28.48 -2.67 -0.19
C ASN A 56 27.04 -3.08 0.12
N ASP A 57 26.47 -2.56 1.21
CA ASP A 57 25.06 -2.77 1.47
C ASP A 57 24.36 -2.31 0.19
N LYS A 58 23.81 -3.26 -0.58
CA LYS A 58 23.19 -2.97 -1.88
C LYS A 58 21.96 -2.05 -1.74
N THR A 59 21.60 -1.74 -0.50
CA THR A 59 20.50 -0.88 -0.08
C THR A 59 20.95 0.54 0.30
N LEU A 60 22.25 0.79 0.47
CA LEU A 60 22.78 2.11 0.83
C LEU A 60 23.29 2.81 -0.43
N PHE A 61 22.56 3.85 -0.83
CA PHE A 61 22.88 4.64 -2.00
C PHE A 61 23.28 6.05 -1.59
N ASN A 62 24.33 6.58 -2.21
CA ASN A 62 24.62 8.01 -2.17
C ASN A 62 23.76 8.77 -3.20
N LEU A 63 23.70 10.10 -3.08
CA LEU A 63 22.87 10.94 -3.96
C LEU A 63 23.21 10.73 -5.45
N ASN A 64 24.48 10.63 -5.82
CA ASN A 64 24.89 10.42 -7.21
C ASN A 64 24.36 9.08 -7.76
N GLN A 65 24.41 8.02 -6.95
CA GLN A 65 23.84 6.73 -7.32
C GLN A 65 22.32 6.82 -7.49
N MET A 66 21.62 7.56 -6.64
CA MET A 66 20.17 7.79 -6.78
C MET A 66 19.84 8.54 -8.09
N VAL A 67 20.63 9.56 -8.44
CA VAL A 67 20.49 10.29 -9.72
C VAL A 67 20.69 9.35 -10.91
N SER A 68 21.72 8.50 -10.86
CA SER A 68 21.99 7.54 -11.93
C SER A 68 20.91 6.46 -12.07
N LEU A 69 20.24 6.08 -10.98
CA LEU A 69 19.14 5.09 -11.00
C LEU A 69 17.81 5.68 -11.49
N HIS A 70 17.63 7.00 -11.33
CA HIS A 70 16.41 7.70 -11.70
C HIS A 70 16.68 8.94 -12.59
N PRO A 71 17.25 8.74 -13.79
CA PRO A 71 17.53 9.84 -14.73
C PRO A 71 16.27 10.58 -15.17
N GLU A 72 15.09 9.93 -15.13
CA GLU A 72 13.81 10.52 -15.51
C GLU A 72 13.42 11.77 -14.74
N PHE A 73 14.01 12.02 -13.56
CA PHE A 73 13.76 13.26 -12.80
C PHE A 73 14.60 14.45 -13.28
N PHE A 74 15.62 14.22 -14.12
CA PHE A 74 16.55 15.24 -14.62
C PHE A 74 16.40 15.47 -16.12
N GLU A 75 15.82 14.52 -16.83
CA GLU A 75 15.52 14.60 -18.25
C GLU A 75 14.15 15.25 -18.51
N SER A 76 14.01 15.95 -19.64
CA SER A 76 12.78 16.65 -20.03
C SER A 76 12.11 16.07 -21.28
N ASP A 77 12.60 14.94 -21.78
CA ASP A 77 12.06 14.27 -22.95
C ASP A 77 10.77 13.49 -22.66
N GLU A 78 10.14 13.00 -23.73
CA GLU A 78 8.88 12.25 -23.63
C GLU A 78 9.05 10.90 -22.92
N GLN A 79 10.21 10.27 -22.97
CA GLN A 79 10.45 8.97 -22.32
C GLN A 79 10.50 9.14 -20.81
N ALA A 80 11.19 10.18 -20.31
CA ALA A 80 11.21 10.55 -18.91
C ALA A 80 9.78 10.84 -18.39
N LYS A 81 9.00 11.61 -19.16
CA LYS A 81 7.60 11.89 -18.85
C LYS A 81 6.76 10.62 -18.78
N GLN A 82 6.89 9.73 -19.77
CA GLN A 82 6.15 8.48 -19.82
C GLN A 82 6.49 7.57 -18.63
N LYS A 83 7.77 7.44 -18.28
CA LYS A 83 8.22 6.65 -17.13
C LYS A 83 7.60 7.17 -15.82
N ILE A 84 7.56 8.48 -15.62
CA ILE A 84 6.87 9.08 -14.46
C ILE A 84 5.35 8.85 -14.54
N GLN A 85 4.75 8.91 -15.73
CA GLN A 85 3.32 8.60 -15.90
C GLN A 85 3.00 7.14 -15.58
N GLU A 86 3.89 6.19 -15.85
CA GLU A 86 3.69 4.77 -15.57
C GLU A 86 3.72 4.46 -14.06
N GLU A 87 4.54 5.18 -13.31
CA GLU A 87 4.76 4.99 -11.86
C GLU A 87 3.65 5.58 -10.96
N TYR A 88 2.85 6.51 -11.50
CA TYR A 88 1.83 7.22 -10.75
C TYR A 88 0.42 6.97 -11.32
N TYR A 89 -0.56 6.97 -10.44
CA TYR A 89 -1.98 6.98 -10.75
C TYR A 89 -2.52 8.37 -10.43
N ARG A 90 -2.55 9.24 -11.45
CA ARG A 90 -3.05 10.60 -11.32
C ARG A 90 -4.57 10.65 -11.32
N LEU A 91 -5.09 11.73 -10.79
CA LEU A 91 -6.51 12.03 -10.76
C LEU A 91 -6.83 13.17 -11.72
N SER A 92 -8.05 13.17 -12.26
CA SER A 92 -8.54 14.21 -13.16
C SER A 92 -8.87 15.52 -12.42
N GLU A 93 -9.33 16.52 -13.17
CA GLU A 93 -9.85 17.77 -12.62
C GLU A 93 -11.04 17.55 -11.66
N THR A 94 -11.76 16.42 -11.77
CA THR A 94 -12.82 16.04 -10.81
C THR A 94 -12.29 16.00 -9.37
N PHE A 95 -11.05 15.55 -9.20
CA PHE A 95 -10.37 15.50 -7.89
C PHE A 95 -9.15 16.42 -7.87
N LYS A 96 -9.24 17.59 -8.51
CA LYS A 96 -8.14 18.55 -8.65
C LYS A 96 -7.42 18.84 -7.33
N GLY A 97 -8.16 19.13 -6.26
CA GLY A 97 -7.56 19.45 -4.96
C GLY A 97 -6.72 18.28 -4.41
N LEU A 98 -7.23 17.05 -4.54
CA LEU A 98 -6.51 15.86 -4.13
C LEU A 98 -5.30 15.60 -5.03
N ASN A 99 -5.45 15.76 -6.35
CA ASN A 99 -4.36 15.59 -7.31
C ASN A 99 -3.24 16.61 -7.09
N GLN A 100 -3.58 17.86 -6.79
CA GLN A 100 -2.60 18.91 -6.53
C GLN A 100 -1.79 18.65 -5.26
N ALA A 101 -2.45 18.14 -4.22
CA ALA A 101 -1.83 17.82 -2.94
C ALA A 101 -0.97 16.55 -3.00
N THR A 102 -1.42 15.51 -3.71
CA THR A 102 -0.77 14.19 -3.73
C THR A 102 0.12 13.95 -4.94
N LYS A 103 -0.13 14.65 -6.06
CA LYS A 103 0.39 14.35 -7.41
C LYS A 103 -0.05 12.99 -7.96
N GLY A 104 -1.12 12.42 -7.40
CA GLY A 104 -1.57 11.05 -7.67
C GLY A 104 -0.99 10.06 -6.66
N PHE A 105 -1.31 8.78 -6.85
CA PHE A 105 -0.81 7.70 -6.00
C PHE A 105 0.36 6.99 -6.67
N LYS A 106 1.49 6.92 -5.99
CA LYS A 106 2.67 6.22 -6.50
C LYS A 106 2.57 4.73 -6.21
N LYS A 107 2.97 3.88 -7.15
CA LYS A 107 3.17 2.46 -6.90
C LYS A 107 4.07 2.22 -5.67
N GLY A 108 3.74 1.20 -4.89
CA GLY A 108 4.39 0.93 -3.60
C GLY A 108 3.82 1.71 -2.42
N GLN A 109 2.84 2.61 -2.61
CA GLN A 109 2.21 3.35 -1.52
C GLN A 109 0.99 2.63 -0.93
N ILE A 110 0.75 2.90 0.35
CA ILE A 110 -0.53 2.67 1.01
C ILE A 110 -1.23 4.01 1.17
N ILE A 111 -2.48 4.08 0.76
CA ILE A 111 -3.37 5.22 0.94
C ILE A 111 -4.45 4.82 1.94
N THR A 112 -4.66 5.62 2.98
CA THR A 112 -5.72 5.37 3.98
C THR A 112 -6.81 6.42 3.84
N ILE A 113 -8.07 5.97 3.72
CA ILE A 113 -9.25 6.83 3.62
C ILE A 113 -10.10 6.61 4.87
N GLY A 114 -10.05 7.59 5.77
CA GLY A 114 -10.78 7.58 7.04
C GLY A 114 -12.11 8.33 6.96
N GLY A 115 -13.13 7.84 7.66
CA GLY A 115 -14.41 8.53 7.76
C GLY A 115 -15.43 7.80 8.62
N TYR A 116 -16.50 8.49 9.02
CA TYR A 116 -17.61 7.88 9.76
C TYR A 116 -18.48 6.98 8.85
N THR A 117 -19.20 6.04 9.46
CA THR A 117 -20.19 5.21 8.74
C THR A 117 -21.27 6.09 8.11
N GLY A 118 -21.74 5.73 6.93
CA GLY A 118 -22.79 6.47 6.22
C GLY A 118 -22.32 7.71 5.46
N LEU A 119 -21.08 8.18 5.62
CA LEU A 119 -20.53 9.33 4.86
C LEU A 119 -20.14 8.99 3.41
N GLY A 120 -20.41 7.78 2.95
CA GLY A 120 -20.16 7.38 1.56
C GLY A 120 -18.70 7.05 1.24
N LYS A 121 -17.89 6.60 2.20
CA LYS A 121 -16.48 6.18 1.99
C LYS A 121 -16.32 5.21 0.81
N THR A 122 -17.09 4.12 0.80
CA THR A 122 -17.04 3.10 -0.25
C THR A 122 -17.40 3.70 -1.62
N THR A 123 -18.47 4.49 -1.69
CA THR A 123 -18.86 5.22 -2.91
C THR A 123 -17.76 6.17 -3.39
N PHE A 124 -17.15 6.92 -2.49
CA PHE A 124 -16.04 7.82 -2.80
C PHE A 124 -14.87 7.07 -3.43
N VAL A 125 -14.48 5.92 -2.85
CA VAL A 125 -13.39 5.10 -3.39
C VAL A 125 -13.74 4.53 -4.76
N TYR A 126 -14.97 4.08 -4.97
CA TYR A 126 -15.40 3.63 -6.30
C TYR A 126 -15.29 4.76 -7.35
N ASN A 127 -15.72 5.97 -7.02
CA ASN A 127 -15.60 7.11 -7.94
C ASN A 127 -14.14 7.47 -8.21
N LEU A 128 -13.29 7.42 -7.19
CA LEU A 128 -11.85 7.62 -7.29
C LEU A 128 -11.19 6.58 -8.21
N LEU A 129 -11.55 5.31 -8.06
CA LEU A 129 -11.08 4.23 -8.92
C LEU A 129 -11.48 4.41 -10.39
N LEU A 130 -12.74 4.81 -10.64
CA LEU A 130 -13.20 5.11 -12.00
C LEU A 130 -12.44 6.27 -12.63
N ASP A 131 -12.15 7.30 -11.85
CA ASP A 131 -11.39 8.47 -12.29
C ASP A 131 -9.95 8.08 -12.65
N ILE A 132 -9.27 7.35 -11.76
CA ILE A 132 -7.93 6.80 -12.01
C ILE A 132 -7.90 5.96 -13.27
N ALA A 133 -8.87 5.06 -13.45
CA ALA A 133 -8.91 4.17 -14.60
C ALA A 133 -9.10 4.92 -15.93
N LYS A 134 -9.87 6.03 -15.91
CA LYS A 134 -10.04 6.92 -17.08
C LYS A 134 -8.76 7.69 -17.36
N THR A 135 -8.19 8.34 -16.35
CA THR A 135 -6.96 9.14 -16.50
C THR A 135 -5.80 8.28 -16.97
N LYS A 136 -5.60 7.10 -16.38
CA LYS A 136 -4.52 6.19 -16.79
C LYS A 136 -4.69 5.71 -18.23
N HIS A 137 -5.91 5.41 -18.66
CA HIS A 137 -6.17 5.04 -20.05
C HIS A 137 -5.93 6.18 -21.03
N GLN A 138 -6.23 7.42 -20.66
CA GLN A 138 -5.91 8.59 -21.47
C GLN A 138 -4.39 8.81 -21.58
N GLU A 139 -3.64 8.55 -20.51
CA GLU A 139 -2.18 8.72 -20.49
C GLU A 139 -1.43 7.58 -21.22
N THR A 140 -1.92 6.35 -21.12
CA THR A 140 -1.14 5.15 -21.50
C THR A 140 -1.88 4.17 -22.42
N HIS A 141 -3.12 4.48 -22.80
CA HIS A 141 -4.03 3.57 -23.53
C HIS A 141 -4.29 2.23 -22.82
N HIS A 142 -3.99 2.13 -21.53
CA HIS A 142 -4.17 0.95 -20.70
C HIS A 142 -5.12 1.23 -19.53
N HIS A 143 -6.05 0.30 -19.27
CA HIS A 143 -6.89 0.35 -18.07
C HIS A 143 -6.22 -0.44 -16.94
N PRO A 144 -5.97 0.19 -15.78
CA PRO A 144 -5.34 -0.51 -14.69
C PRO A 144 -6.24 -1.62 -14.14
N HIS A 145 -5.63 -2.72 -13.71
CA HIS A 145 -6.38 -3.78 -13.04
C HIS A 145 -6.62 -3.39 -11.57
N LEU A 146 -7.90 -3.25 -11.22
CA LEU A 146 -8.38 -2.84 -9.91
C LEU A 146 -9.02 -4.02 -9.19
N LEU A 147 -8.63 -4.28 -7.94
CA LEU A 147 -9.22 -5.32 -7.11
C LEU A 147 -9.81 -4.73 -5.83
N VAL A 148 -11.11 -4.94 -5.59
CA VAL A 148 -11.82 -4.43 -4.42
C VAL A 148 -12.26 -5.57 -3.51
N PHE A 149 -11.79 -5.56 -2.26
CA PHE A 149 -12.31 -6.36 -1.16
C PHE A 149 -13.29 -5.49 -0.39
N SER A 150 -14.60 -5.75 -0.51
CA SER A 150 -15.63 -4.99 0.20
C SER A 150 -16.71 -5.91 0.76
N TYR A 151 -16.95 -5.77 2.07
CA TYR A 151 -17.83 -6.66 2.84
C TYR A 151 -19.14 -6.00 3.29
N GLU A 152 -19.16 -4.68 3.43
CA GLU A 152 -20.31 -3.96 4.01
C GLU A 152 -21.43 -3.74 2.99
N MET A 153 -21.08 -3.48 1.73
CA MET A 153 -22.05 -3.22 0.66
C MET A 153 -22.14 -4.40 -0.31
N THR A 154 -23.36 -4.73 -0.71
CA THR A 154 -23.67 -5.78 -1.69
C THR A 154 -23.11 -5.43 -3.07
N MET A 155 -23.10 -6.40 -3.99
CA MET A 155 -22.69 -6.14 -5.38
C MET A 155 -23.68 -5.20 -6.09
N GLU A 156 -24.98 -5.34 -5.82
CA GLU A 156 -26.04 -4.53 -6.43
C GLU A 156 -25.97 -3.06 -5.99
N GLU A 157 -25.72 -2.81 -4.71
CA GLU A 157 -25.55 -1.44 -4.19
C GLU A 157 -24.32 -0.75 -4.78
N ASN A 158 -23.21 -1.48 -4.92
CA ASN A 158 -22.00 -0.93 -5.54
C ASN A 158 -22.22 -0.64 -7.03
N LEU A 159 -22.83 -1.59 -7.76
CA LEU A 159 -23.09 -1.43 -9.19
C LEU A 159 -24.05 -0.28 -9.49
N SER A 160 -25.16 -0.17 -8.75
CA SER A 160 -26.15 0.89 -8.96
C SER A 160 -25.56 2.28 -8.73
N ARG A 161 -24.70 2.45 -7.71
CA ARG A 161 -24.00 3.72 -7.45
C ARG A 161 -22.93 4.04 -8.49
N LEU A 162 -22.16 3.03 -8.92
CA LEU A 162 -21.21 3.18 -10.03
C LEU A 162 -21.92 3.60 -11.31
N LEU A 163 -23.06 2.98 -11.62
CA LEU A 163 -23.89 3.34 -12.77
C LEU A 163 -24.41 4.77 -12.64
N ALA A 164 -24.95 5.16 -11.48
CA ALA A 164 -25.43 6.52 -11.25
C ALA A 164 -24.33 7.55 -11.54
N HIS A 165 -23.12 7.32 -11.01
CA HIS A 165 -21.97 8.18 -11.26
C HIS A 165 -21.55 8.19 -12.74
N GLN A 166 -21.45 7.03 -13.38
CA GLN A 166 -20.98 6.95 -14.76
C GLN A 166 -21.98 7.53 -15.77
N THR A 167 -23.28 7.34 -15.53
CA THR A 167 -24.35 7.73 -16.45
C THR A 167 -24.91 9.11 -16.16
N GLN A 168 -24.60 9.69 -15.00
CA GLN A 168 -25.20 10.93 -14.51
C GLN A 168 -26.74 10.84 -14.47
N ILE A 169 -27.25 9.65 -14.14
CA ILE A 169 -28.66 9.39 -13.88
C ILE A 169 -28.82 9.27 -12.36
N PRO A 170 -29.82 9.93 -11.75
CA PRO A 170 -30.08 9.81 -10.33
C PRO A 170 -30.25 8.34 -9.90
N LEU A 171 -29.71 7.99 -8.73
CA LEU A 171 -29.76 6.61 -8.21
C LEU A 171 -31.20 6.11 -8.12
N ASP A 172 -32.10 6.95 -7.61
CA ASP A 172 -33.52 6.69 -7.42
C ASP A 172 -34.21 6.31 -8.75
N VAL A 173 -33.82 6.97 -9.85
CA VAL A 173 -34.31 6.67 -11.20
C VAL A 173 -33.74 5.34 -11.71
N ILE A 174 -32.49 5.03 -11.39
CA ILE A 174 -31.89 3.72 -11.73
C ILE A 174 -32.58 2.58 -10.97
N LEU A 175 -32.93 2.79 -9.70
CA LEU A 175 -33.57 1.77 -8.86
C LEU A 175 -35.06 1.60 -9.19
N ASN A 176 -35.80 2.70 -9.26
CA ASN A 176 -37.27 2.68 -9.40
C ASN A 176 -37.74 2.64 -10.86
N LYS A 177 -36.85 2.94 -11.82
CA LYS A 177 -37.17 3.07 -13.26
C LYS A 177 -38.24 4.12 -13.58
N ASN A 178 -38.55 5.02 -12.65
CA ASN A 178 -39.49 6.12 -12.89
C ASN A 178 -38.76 7.28 -13.58
N LEU A 179 -39.04 7.48 -14.86
CA LEU A 179 -38.44 8.55 -15.66
C LEU A 179 -39.24 9.86 -15.61
N GLU A 180 -40.53 9.80 -15.26
CA GLU A 180 -41.46 10.94 -15.32
C GLU A 180 -41.00 12.06 -14.37
N ASP A 181 -40.50 11.70 -13.20
CA ASP A 181 -40.02 12.65 -12.18
C ASP A 181 -38.61 13.18 -12.43
N SER A 182 -37.91 12.69 -13.47
CA SER A 182 -36.46 12.88 -13.63
C SER A 182 -36.04 13.87 -14.71
N ASN A 183 -36.99 14.42 -15.49
CA ASN A 183 -36.71 15.19 -16.72
C ASN A 183 -35.81 14.45 -17.75
N ILE A 184 -35.62 13.13 -17.62
CA ILE A 184 -34.82 12.31 -18.53
C ILE A 184 -35.77 11.56 -19.46
N THR A 185 -35.61 11.77 -20.77
CA THR A 185 -36.38 11.01 -21.76
C THR A 185 -35.94 9.53 -21.79
N ALA A 186 -36.84 8.62 -22.16
CA ALA A 186 -36.50 7.20 -22.32
C ALA A 186 -35.32 6.97 -23.29
N HIS A 187 -35.22 7.78 -24.35
CA HIS A 187 -34.12 7.72 -25.29
C HIS A 187 -32.78 8.09 -24.61
N THR A 188 -32.72 9.22 -23.92
CA THR A 188 -31.53 9.68 -23.20
C THR A 188 -31.11 8.70 -22.11
N TYR A 189 -32.07 8.13 -21.38
CA TYR A 189 -31.81 7.09 -20.39
C TYR A 189 -31.10 5.89 -21.02
N MET A 190 -31.68 5.35 -22.10
CA MET A 190 -31.15 4.17 -22.77
C MET A 190 -29.77 4.42 -23.38
N GLU A 191 -29.56 5.58 -23.99
CA GLU A 191 -28.26 6.01 -24.53
C GLU A 191 -27.19 6.05 -23.43
N ARG A 192 -27.47 6.74 -22.32
CA ARG A 192 -26.53 6.86 -21.19
C ARG A 192 -26.23 5.50 -20.55
N MET A 193 -27.24 4.64 -20.38
CA MET A 193 -27.05 3.29 -19.83
C MET A 193 -26.21 2.41 -20.76
N ASN A 194 -26.42 2.48 -22.07
CA ASN A 194 -25.61 1.75 -23.05
C ASN A 194 -24.15 2.22 -23.03
N ASN A 195 -23.94 3.54 -22.97
CA ASN A 195 -22.59 4.13 -22.83
C ASN A 195 -21.92 3.69 -21.52
N GLY A 196 -22.65 3.68 -20.40
CA GLY A 196 -22.16 3.17 -19.12
C GLY A 196 -21.77 1.69 -19.18
N LYS A 197 -22.61 0.85 -19.78
CA LYS A 197 -22.32 -0.58 -19.97
C LYS A 197 -21.07 -0.80 -20.83
N LYS A 198 -20.93 -0.06 -21.94
CA LYS A 198 -19.74 -0.12 -22.80
C LYS A 198 -18.48 0.24 -22.04
N PHE A 199 -18.51 1.34 -21.29
CA PHE A 199 -17.38 1.76 -20.46
C PHE A 199 -17.01 0.68 -19.42
N PHE A 200 -17.98 0.13 -18.69
CA PHE A 200 -17.70 -0.91 -17.69
C PHE A 200 -17.16 -2.21 -18.29
N SER A 201 -17.57 -2.57 -19.52
CA SER A 201 -17.02 -3.75 -20.19
C SER A 201 -15.54 -3.64 -20.56
N GLN A 202 -15.01 -2.41 -20.60
CA GLN A 202 -13.60 -2.13 -20.89
C GLN A 202 -12.75 -2.01 -19.61
N LEU A 203 -13.39 -1.80 -18.45
CA LEU A 203 -12.69 -1.67 -17.18
C LEU A 203 -12.32 -3.04 -16.62
N ASN A 204 -11.07 -3.15 -16.16
CA ASN A 204 -10.60 -4.31 -15.44
C ASN A 204 -10.77 -4.09 -13.93
N LEU A 205 -12.02 -4.17 -13.45
CA LEU A 205 -12.34 -4.04 -12.02
C LEU A 205 -12.99 -5.33 -11.50
N SER A 206 -12.29 -5.98 -10.59
CA SER A 206 -12.73 -7.20 -9.90
C SER A 206 -13.15 -6.88 -8.47
N LYS A 207 -14.21 -7.54 -7.98
CA LYS A 207 -14.65 -7.46 -6.57
C LYS A 207 -14.63 -8.85 -5.94
N SER A 208 -14.09 -8.94 -4.72
CA SER A 208 -14.28 -10.11 -3.85
C SER A 208 -15.26 -9.77 -2.72
N HIS A 209 -16.24 -10.64 -2.49
CA HIS A 209 -17.27 -10.47 -1.45
C HIS A 209 -17.19 -11.54 -0.35
N ASP A 210 -16.10 -12.29 -0.26
CA ASP A 210 -15.97 -13.40 0.66
C ASP A 210 -15.69 -12.92 2.10
N GLN A 211 -16.74 -12.93 2.93
CA GLN A 211 -16.82 -12.30 4.25
C GLN A 211 -15.87 -12.88 5.32
N VAL A 212 -15.17 -14.00 5.06
CA VAL A 212 -14.45 -14.77 6.10
C VAL A 212 -12.93 -14.61 6.01
N LYS A 213 -12.42 -13.65 5.24
CA LYS A 213 -10.99 -13.57 4.95
C LYS A 213 -10.23 -12.80 6.02
N LYS A 214 -9.49 -13.54 6.84
CA LYS A 214 -8.38 -12.99 7.63
C LYS A 214 -7.42 -12.22 6.71
N ILE A 215 -6.76 -11.21 7.26
CA ILE A 215 -5.81 -10.37 6.52
C ILE A 215 -4.71 -11.19 5.82
N ASP A 216 -4.23 -12.25 6.44
CA ASP A 216 -3.22 -13.13 5.84
C ASP A 216 -3.74 -13.78 4.55
N TYR A 217 -5.01 -14.17 4.51
CA TYR A 217 -5.63 -14.66 3.28
C TYR A 217 -5.66 -13.57 2.21
N ILE A 218 -5.99 -12.32 2.58
CA ILE A 218 -6.00 -11.21 1.63
C ILE A 218 -4.60 -11.03 1.05
N ILE A 219 -3.56 -11.03 1.88
CA ILE A 219 -2.16 -10.95 1.45
C ILE A 219 -1.82 -12.09 0.47
N ASP A 220 -2.15 -13.33 0.80
CA ASP A 220 -1.90 -14.49 -0.07
C ASP A 220 -2.67 -14.42 -1.40
N LEU A 221 -3.90 -13.90 -1.36
CA LEU A 221 -4.71 -13.70 -2.56
C LEU A 221 -4.09 -12.61 -3.42
N VAL A 222 -3.71 -11.47 -2.83
CA VAL A 222 -3.05 -10.36 -3.52
C VAL A 222 -1.75 -10.82 -4.18
N TYR A 223 -0.93 -11.61 -3.47
CA TYR A 223 0.30 -12.15 -4.01
C TYR A 223 0.04 -13.01 -5.25
N ARG A 224 -0.90 -13.96 -5.17
CA ARG A 224 -1.29 -14.81 -6.31
C ARG A 224 -1.84 -14.00 -7.48
N PHE A 225 -2.76 -13.07 -7.22
CA PHE A 225 -3.37 -12.24 -8.26
C PHE A 225 -2.37 -11.28 -8.91
N SER A 226 -1.36 -10.82 -8.19
CA SER A 226 -0.29 -10.01 -8.76
C SER A 226 0.55 -10.82 -9.76
N LEU A 227 0.85 -12.09 -9.45
CA LEU A 227 1.56 -13.00 -10.35
C LEU A 227 0.74 -13.37 -11.60
N GLU A 228 -0.56 -13.63 -11.43
CA GLU A 228 -1.41 -14.15 -12.51
C GLU A 228 -2.04 -13.04 -13.38
N GLN A 229 -2.54 -11.97 -12.74
CA GLN A 229 -3.43 -10.99 -13.37
C GLN A 229 -2.90 -9.56 -13.31
N LYS A 230 -1.66 -9.35 -12.83
CA LYS A 230 -1.00 -8.02 -12.73
C LYS A 230 -1.92 -6.95 -12.13
N VAL A 231 -2.49 -7.23 -10.96
CA VAL A 231 -3.26 -6.24 -10.21
C VAL A 231 -2.38 -5.02 -9.92
N GLU A 232 -2.93 -3.83 -10.12
CA GLU A 232 -2.21 -2.55 -10.01
C GLU A 232 -2.66 -1.72 -8.81
N ILE A 233 -3.97 -1.78 -8.50
CA ILE A 233 -4.56 -1.10 -7.35
C ILE A 233 -5.47 -2.04 -6.59
N ILE A 234 -5.32 -2.06 -5.27
CA ILE A 234 -6.09 -2.90 -4.37
C ILE A 234 -6.82 -2.05 -3.36
N VAL A 235 -8.10 -2.30 -3.16
CA VAL A 235 -8.91 -1.64 -2.14
C VAL A 235 -9.33 -2.65 -1.09
N ILE A 236 -9.15 -2.30 0.18
CA ILE A 236 -9.58 -3.10 1.34
C ILE A 236 -10.59 -2.29 2.14
N ASP A 237 -11.85 -2.71 2.12
CA ASP A 237 -13.01 -2.05 2.74
C ASP A 237 -13.81 -3.05 3.60
N HIS A 238 -13.74 -3.03 4.91
CA HIS A 238 -12.82 -2.39 5.85
C HIS A 238 -11.93 -3.51 6.44
N LEU A 239 -10.79 -3.17 7.04
CA LEU A 239 -10.03 -4.18 7.79
C LEU A 239 -10.87 -4.61 9.01
N GLN A 240 -11.47 -5.80 8.93
CA GLN A 240 -11.98 -6.48 10.12
C GLN A 240 -10.77 -7.02 10.89
N ILE A 241 -10.09 -6.15 11.64
CA ILE A 241 -9.16 -6.65 12.66
C ILE A 241 -10.03 -7.37 13.67
N THR A 242 -9.86 -8.69 13.72
CA THR A 242 -10.51 -9.53 14.71
C THR A 242 -10.11 -9.00 16.08
N LYS A 243 -11.07 -8.41 16.79
CA LYS A 243 -10.97 -8.03 18.20
C LYS A 243 -10.81 -9.31 19.01
N ALA A 244 -9.62 -9.89 19.00
CA ALA A 244 -9.34 -11.17 19.64
C ALA A 244 -9.08 -11.02 21.15
N SER A 245 -9.00 -9.79 21.68
CA SER A 245 -8.79 -9.57 23.11
C SER A 245 -9.45 -8.28 23.59
N ASN A 246 -9.94 -8.26 24.82
CA ASN A 246 -10.51 -7.09 25.50
C ASN A 246 -9.48 -5.98 25.79
N HIS A 247 -8.36 -5.93 25.07
CA HIS A 247 -7.23 -5.04 25.30
C HIS A 247 -6.93 -4.21 24.05
N LEU A 248 -7.30 -2.93 24.09
CA LEU A 248 -7.07 -1.95 23.01
C LEU A 248 -5.60 -1.84 22.55
N GLU A 249 -4.64 -2.11 23.43
CA GLU A 249 -3.22 -2.11 23.07
C GLU A 249 -2.85 -3.24 22.11
N ASN A 250 -3.44 -4.43 22.30
CA ASN A 250 -3.20 -5.57 21.42
C ASN A 250 -3.79 -5.31 20.02
N ASP A 251 -4.93 -4.62 19.95
CA ASP A 251 -5.54 -4.26 18.67
C ASP A 251 -4.66 -3.27 17.90
N ARG A 252 -4.05 -2.28 18.58
CA ARG A 252 -3.10 -1.34 17.94
C ARG A 252 -1.87 -2.05 17.39
N LEU A 253 -1.26 -2.91 18.19
CA LEU A 253 -0.09 -3.69 17.77
C LEU A 253 -0.42 -4.59 16.58
N ALA A 254 -1.60 -5.22 16.57
CA ALA A 254 -2.06 -6.03 15.45
C ALA A 254 -2.27 -5.18 14.18
N ILE A 255 -2.83 -3.98 14.30
CA ILE A 255 -2.98 -3.04 13.18
C ILE A 255 -1.61 -2.64 12.63
N ASP A 256 -0.67 -2.27 13.49
CA ASP A 256 0.68 -1.85 13.08
C ASP A 256 1.42 -2.98 12.34
N GLU A 257 1.30 -4.21 12.82
CA GLU A 257 1.84 -5.39 12.15
C GLU A 257 1.22 -5.58 10.77
N ILE A 258 -0.11 -5.49 10.67
CA ILE A 258 -0.84 -5.60 9.40
C ILE A 258 -0.42 -4.50 8.42
N MET A 259 -0.36 -3.25 8.87
CA MET A 259 0.02 -2.12 8.03
C MET A 259 1.46 -2.26 7.53
N THR A 260 2.36 -2.80 8.36
CA THR A 260 3.74 -3.09 7.98
C THR A 260 3.80 -4.17 6.91
N LYS A 261 3.07 -5.28 7.08
CA LYS A 261 2.97 -6.37 6.09
C LYS A 261 2.41 -5.87 4.76
N LEU A 262 1.31 -5.11 4.80
CA LEU A 262 0.73 -4.51 3.60
C LEU A 262 1.69 -3.54 2.93
N LYS A 263 2.51 -2.79 3.70
CA LYS A 263 3.44 -1.80 3.12
C LYS A 263 4.57 -2.49 2.39
N GLN A 264 5.10 -3.56 2.97
CA GLN A 264 6.09 -4.41 2.32
C GLN A 264 5.52 -5.02 1.05
N LEU A 265 4.30 -5.57 1.12
CA LEU A 265 3.60 -6.14 -0.03
C LEU A 265 3.40 -5.13 -1.17
N ALA A 266 2.97 -3.90 -0.84
CA ALA A 266 2.79 -2.84 -1.83
C ALA A 266 4.10 -2.53 -2.56
N MET A 267 5.21 -2.41 -1.81
CA MET A 267 6.53 -2.12 -2.36
C MET A 267 7.10 -3.28 -3.18
N GLU A 268 6.97 -4.52 -2.70
CA GLU A 268 7.46 -5.71 -3.38
C GLU A 268 6.74 -5.95 -4.72
N LEU A 269 5.42 -5.78 -4.73
CA LEU A 269 4.59 -6.01 -5.92
C LEU A 269 4.46 -4.76 -6.80
N ASN A 270 5.01 -3.62 -6.38
CA ASN A 270 4.89 -2.32 -7.04
C ASN A 270 3.42 -1.93 -7.34
N ILE A 271 2.54 -2.06 -6.34
CA ILE A 271 1.09 -1.77 -6.43
C ILE A 271 0.67 -0.66 -5.47
N VAL A 272 -0.50 -0.06 -5.70
CA VAL A 272 -1.14 0.85 -4.72
C VAL A 272 -2.14 0.06 -3.89
N ILE A 273 -2.08 0.21 -2.57
CA ILE A 273 -3.10 -0.36 -1.66
C ILE A 273 -3.88 0.79 -1.02
N ILE A 274 -5.20 0.80 -1.17
CA ILE A 274 -6.12 1.75 -0.56
C ILE A 274 -6.89 1.04 0.56
N ILE A 275 -6.85 1.58 1.75
CA ILE A 275 -7.51 1.02 2.94
C ILE A 275 -8.59 1.98 3.41
N LEU A 276 -9.81 1.47 3.59
CA LEU A 276 -10.89 2.23 4.21
C LEU A 276 -10.86 2.00 5.71
N SER A 277 -10.77 3.09 6.45
CA SER A 277 -10.79 3.11 7.91
C SER A 277 -12.06 3.78 8.42
N GLN A 278 -12.69 3.18 9.42
CA GLN A 278 -13.85 3.75 10.09
C GLN A 278 -13.42 4.40 11.40
N PHE A 279 -13.78 5.67 11.60
CA PHE A 279 -13.53 6.35 12.87
C PHE A 279 -14.41 5.78 14.00
N SER A 280 -13.87 5.76 15.22
CA SER A 280 -14.64 5.40 16.42
C SER A 280 -15.82 6.34 16.61
N ARG A 281 -16.98 5.83 17.03
CA ARG A 281 -18.18 6.67 17.24
C ARG A 281 -18.00 7.71 18.35
N ASP A 282 -17.10 7.47 19.30
CA ASP A 282 -16.85 8.35 20.45
C ASP A 282 -16.30 9.73 20.07
N THR A 283 -15.63 9.84 18.93
CA THR A 283 -15.10 11.13 18.43
C THR A 283 -16.16 11.96 17.68
N TYR A 284 -17.29 11.37 17.28
CA TYR A 284 -18.32 12.07 16.51
C TYR A 284 -19.14 13.05 17.36
N SER A 285 -19.38 12.72 18.64
CA SER A 285 -20.10 13.58 19.58
C SER A 285 -19.42 14.94 19.82
N HIS A 286 -18.10 15.02 19.64
CA HIS A 286 -17.34 16.26 19.78
C HIS A 286 -17.34 17.13 18.51
N TYR A 287 -17.74 16.58 17.36
CA TYR A 287 -17.70 17.31 16.08
C TYR A 287 -19.02 18.06 15.79
N GLN A 288 -20.16 17.63 16.35
CA GLN A 288 -21.43 18.36 16.23
C GLN A 288 -21.57 19.53 17.25
N GLY A 289 -20.57 19.74 18.11
CA GLY A 289 -20.55 20.80 19.11
C GLY A 289 -19.77 22.06 18.70
N LYS A 290 -19.41 22.23 17.42
CA LYS A 290 -18.75 23.42 16.87
C LYS A 290 -19.40 23.89 15.59
#